data_AF-A0A1L6RAE1-F1
#
_entry.id   AF-A0A1L6RAE1-F1
#
_cell.length_a   1.000
_cell.length_b   1.000
_cell.length_c   1.000
_cell.angle_alpha   90.00
_cell.angle_beta   90.00
_cell.angle_gamma   90.00
#
_symmetry.space_group_name_H-M   'P 1'
#
loop_
_entity.id
_entity.type
_entity.pdbx_description
1 polymer ?
#
loop_
_entity_poly.entity_id
_entity_poly.type
_entity_poly.pdbx_seq_one_letter_code
_entity_poly.pdbx_strand_id
1 'polypeptide(L)'
;MIKEYLTAVRSYLSDIPADEREELLQFYEEQMLDAGYTMEEVKEKYGSPKQFARSLKIEYFIESDEVADEDMPTSKRTKNRVTLIWLIVLGLFASPILIPVAIGLVLALIGAFIGFLAIIFGIYVGIIGTLAGGLFAFVNGIILLWQSVPTGLLFIGGGLLLTGLVVFFAPIVWRLTRWLFEMLVQFVKWIGHRYLGKNHVKEAQ
;
A
#
# COMPACT_ATOMS: atom_id res chain seq x y z
N MET A 1 42.82 11.87 39.82
CA MET A 1 42.70 10.67 38.97
C MET A 1 41.23 10.34 38.63
N ILE A 2 40.40 9.80 39.54
CA ILE A 2 38.98 9.49 39.22
C ILE A 2 38.12 10.75 39.06
N LYS A 3 38.29 11.74 39.95
CA LYS A 3 37.60 13.04 39.84
C LYS A 3 37.86 13.76 38.52
N GLU A 4 39.08 13.66 37.97
CA GLU A 4 39.43 14.25 36.67
C GLU A 4 38.77 13.50 35.51
N TYR A 5 38.64 12.17 35.61
CA TYR A 5 37.88 11.36 34.66
C TYR A 5 36.42 11.79 34.60
N LEU A 6 35.75 11.84 35.76
CA LEU A 6 34.34 12.23 35.86
C LEU A 6 34.11 13.69 35.46
N THR A 7 35.08 14.58 35.73
CA THR A 7 35.05 15.96 35.21
C THR A 7 35.06 15.98 33.68
N ALA A 8 35.83 15.11 33.03
CA ALA A 8 35.82 14.99 31.58
C ALA A 8 34.49 14.40 31.06
N VAL A 9 33.94 13.39 31.74
CA VAL A 9 32.61 12.81 31.43
C VAL A 9 31.52 13.88 31.50
N ARG A 10 31.54 14.73 32.54
CA ARG A 10 30.60 15.85 32.75
C ARG A 10 30.50 16.76 31.54
N SER A 11 31.62 17.09 30.89
CA SER A 11 31.65 17.94 29.70
C SER A 11 30.89 17.34 28.50
N TYR A 12 30.81 16.01 28.42
CA TYR A 12 30.09 15.30 27.37
C TYR A 12 28.62 15.05 27.71
N LEU A 13 28.18 15.32 28.94
CA LEU A 13 26.80 15.15 29.42
C LEU A 13 26.00 16.46 29.41
N SER A 14 26.36 17.42 28.55
CA SER A 14 25.67 18.71 28.42
C SER A 14 24.18 18.62 28.08
N ASP A 15 23.76 17.49 27.50
CA ASP A 15 22.38 17.27 27.05
C ASP A 15 21.43 16.81 28.17
N ILE A 16 21.98 16.50 29.35
CA ILE A 16 21.22 16.13 30.56
C ILE A 16 21.08 17.38 31.46
N PRO A 17 19.93 17.59 32.14
CA PRO A 17 19.76 18.64 33.15
C PRO A 17 20.90 18.68 34.18
N ALA A 18 21.21 19.88 34.68
CA ALA A 18 22.45 20.09 35.42
C ALA A 18 22.46 19.45 36.81
N ASP A 19 21.30 19.42 37.45
CA ASP A 19 20.95 18.71 38.67
C ASP A 19 21.07 17.20 38.48
N GLU A 20 20.37 16.64 37.50
CA GLU A 20 20.35 15.19 37.24
C GLU A 20 21.73 14.66 36.82
N ARG A 21 22.47 15.44 36.02
CA ARG A 21 23.85 15.11 35.66
C ARG A 21 24.76 15.04 36.88
N GLU A 22 24.60 15.94 37.84
CA GLU A 22 25.46 15.98 39.03
C GLU A 22 25.15 14.81 39.95
N GLU A 23 23.86 14.48 40.13
CA GLU A 23 23.41 13.31 40.90
C GLU A 23 23.92 11.99 40.28
N LEU A 24 23.78 11.83 38.97
CA LEU A 24 24.30 10.65 38.26
C LEU A 24 25.82 10.50 38.42
N LEU A 25 26.57 11.59 38.23
CA LEU A 25 28.03 11.55 38.38
C LEU A 25 28.45 11.26 39.83
N GLN A 26 27.73 11.81 40.81
CA GLN A 26 27.98 11.54 42.22
C GLN A 26 27.71 10.07 42.58
N PHE A 27 26.61 9.49 42.09
CA PHE A 27 26.30 8.08 42.30
C PHE A 27 27.42 7.15 41.80
N TYR A 28 27.91 7.38 40.57
CA TYR A 28 29.01 6.58 40.03
C TYR A 28 30.35 6.90 40.70
N GLU A 29 30.57 8.13 41.17
CA GLU A 29 31.76 8.47 41.98
C GLU A 29 31.77 7.65 43.28
N GLU A 30 30.66 7.65 44.02
CA GLU A 30 30.51 6.88 45.26
C GLU A 30 30.69 5.38 45.00
N GLN A 31 30.09 4.85 43.92
CA GLN A 31 30.25 3.44 43.56
C GLN A 31 31.70 3.07 43.22
N MET A 32 32.42 3.93 42.49
CA MET A 32 33.83 3.68 42.15
C MET A 32 34.74 3.76 43.39
N LEU A 33 34.43 4.64 44.33
CA LEU A 33 35.18 4.79 45.58
C LEU A 33 34.91 3.65 46.56
N ASP A 34 33.66 3.20 46.71
CA ASP A 34 33.27 2.07 47.57
C ASP A 34 33.84 0.75 47.05
N ALA A 35 33.81 0.54 45.74
CA ALA A 35 34.46 -0.60 45.09
C ALA A 35 36.00 -0.53 45.13
N GLY A 36 36.58 0.61 45.52
CA GLY A 36 38.02 0.81 45.59
C GLY A 36 38.72 0.76 44.23
N TYR A 37 38.02 1.09 43.13
CA TYR A 37 38.58 0.98 41.80
C TYR A 37 39.77 1.91 41.59
N THR A 38 40.81 1.38 40.97
CA THR A 38 41.92 2.16 40.44
C THR A 38 41.53 2.82 39.12
N MET A 39 42.27 3.85 38.73
CA MET A 39 42.03 4.56 37.45
C MET A 39 42.15 3.64 36.23
N GLU A 40 42.97 2.59 36.31
CA GLU A 40 43.15 1.61 35.24
C GLU A 40 41.92 0.74 35.08
N GLU A 41 41.36 0.23 36.19
CA GLU A 41 40.14 -0.57 36.22
C GLU A 41 38.92 0.25 35.74
N VAL A 42 38.85 1.53 36.07
CA VAL A 42 37.78 2.43 35.57
C VAL A 42 37.85 2.56 34.05
N LYS A 43 39.05 2.72 33.47
CA LYS A 43 39.22 2.81 32.01
C LYS A 43 38.94 1.49 31.32
N GLU A 44 39.26 0.36 31.94
CA GLU A 44 38.97 -0.96 31.39
C GLU A 44 37.46 -1.23 31.39
N LYS A 45 36.78 -0.93 32.50
CA LYS A 45 35.36 -1.22 32.69
C LYS A 45 34.43 -0.25 31.96
N TYR A 46 34.74 1.05 31.98
CA TYR A 46 33.85 2.10 31.44
C TYR A 46 34.39 2.77 30.17
N GLY A 47 35.64 2.47 29.79
CA GLY A 47 36.26 3.02 28.58
C GLY A 47 36.71 4.47 28.72
N SER A 48 36.82 5.16 27.58
CA SER A 48 37.15 6.58 27.54
C SER A 48 36.00 7.45 28.12
N PRO A 49 36.29 8.67 28.63
CA PRO A 49 35.27 9.57 29.18
C PRO A 49 34.08 9.81 28.23
N LYS A 50 34.35 9.85 26.92
CA LYS A 50 33.33 10.04 25.87
C LYS A 50 32.46 8.79 25.67
N GLN A 51 33.04 7.60 25.79
CA GLN A 51 32.29 6.34 25.68
C GLN A 51 31.37 6.17 26.89
N PHE A 52 31.89 6.40 28.09
CA PHE A 52 31.10 6.33 29.31
C PHE A 52 29.98 7.38 29.33
N ALA A 53 30.24 8.62 28.89
CA ALA A 53 29.19 9.62 28.76
C ALA A 53 28.09 9.22 27.74
N ARG A 54 28.44 8.47 26.69
CA ARG A 54 27.46 7.98 25.72
C ARG A 54 26.60 6.86 26.31
N SER A 55 27.20 5.89 27.01
CA SER A 55 26.42 4.83 27.67
C SER A 55 25.48 5.41 28.72
N LEU A 56 25.98 6.35 29.53
CA LEU A 56 25.19 7.00 30.57
C LEU A 56 24.00 7.80 29.99
N LYS A 57 24.18 8.46 28.83
CA LYS A 57 23.06 9.10 28.12
C LYS A 57 22.02 8.10 27.67
N ILE A 58 22.43 6.97 27.11
CA ILE A 58 21.49 5.96 26.62
C ILE A 58 20.68 5.40 27.79
N GLU A 59 21.36 5.06 28.89
CA GLU A 59 20.73 4.57 30.11
C GLU A 59 19.76 5.60 30.71
N TYR A 60 20.19 6.85 30.83
CA TYR A 60 19.33 7.97 31.26
C TYR A 60 18.11 8.13 30.35
N PHE A 61 18.28 8.10 29.02
CA PHE A 61 17.17 8.29 28.10
C PHE A 61 16.22 7.09 28.05
N ILE A 62 16.72 5.86 28.20
CA ILE A 62 15.89 4.64 28.29
C ILE A 62 15.10 4.64 29.59
N GLU A 63 15.75 4.85 30.73
CA GLU A 63 15.07 4.97 32.03
C GLU A 63 14.05 6.11 31.98
N SER A 64 14.41 7.25 31.40
CA SER A 64 13.47 8.36 31.23
C SER A 64 12.33 8.06 30.25
N ASP A 65 12.50 7.20 29.23
CA ASP A 65 11.42 6.82 28.30
C ASP A 65 10.53 5.72 28.90
N GLU A 66 11.08 4.84 29.74
CA GLU A 66 10.32 3.84 30.52
C GLU A 66 9.53 4.50 31.67
N VAL A 67 10.09 5.56 32.29
CA VAL A 67 9.44 6.35 33.35
C VAL A 67 8.61 7.52 32.78
N ALA A 68 8.78 7.91 31.51
CA ALA A 68 7.94 8.91 30.82
C ALA A 68 6.55 8.39 30.40
N ASP A 69 6.11 7.29 31.00
CA ASP A 69 4.68 7.02 31.12
C ASP A 69 4.01 7.89 32.21
N GLU A 70 4.75 8.45 33.19
CA GLU A 70 4.09 9.19 34.29
C GLU A 70 4.41 10.69 34.49
N ASP A 71 5.61 11.29 34.30
CA ASP A 71 5.72 12.76 34.56
C ASP A 71 6.86 13.55 33.85
N MET A 72 6.50 14.78 33.39
CA MET A 72 7.32 15.94 32.89
C MET A 72 7.71 16.07 31.38
N PRO A 73 8.03 17.29 30.87
CA PRO A 73 7.29 18.55 30.89
C PRO A 73 6.93 19.09 29.48
N THR A 74 5.96 20.00 29.48
CA THR A 74 5.28 20.64 28.36
C THR A 74 6.11 21.75 27.71
N SER A 75 6.51 21.61 26.43
CA SER A 75 6.69 22.77 25.53
C SER A 75 6.94 22.39 24.06
N LYS A 76 7.62 21.27 23.76
CA LYS A 76 7.85 20.83 22.35
C LYS A 76 7.25 19.48 21.97
N ARG A 77 6.71 18.72 22.93
CA ARG A 77 6.06 17.41 22.73
C ARG A 77 4.56 17.46 22.35
N THR A 78 3.86 18.60 22.51
CA THR A 78 2.39 18.65 22.29
C THR A 78 2.00 18.41 20.83
N LYS A 79 2.77 18.92 19.86
CA LYS A 79 2.52 18.59 18.46
C LYS A 79 2.66 17.09 18.22
N ASN A 80 3.64 16.41 18.81
CA ASN A 80 3.85 15.00 18.53
C ASN A 80 2.89 14.08 19.31
N ARG A 81 2.59 14.32 20.59
CA ARG A 81 1.61 13.50 21.36
C ARG A 81 0.18 13.70 20.88
N VAL A 82 -0.26 14.93 20.60
CA VAL A 82 -1.62 15.15 20.05
C VAL A 82 -1.70 14.60 18.62
N THR A 83 -0.64 14.68 17.81
CA THR A 83 -0.61 14.02 16.49
C THR A 83 -0.55 12.50 16.63
N LEU A 84 0.12 11.93 17.64
CA LEU A 84 0.16 10.48 17.88
C LEU A 84 -1.20 9.97 18.37
N ILE A 85 -1.83 10.64 19.34
CA ILE A 85 -3.17 10.31 19.83
C ILE A 85 -4.20 10.53 18.72
N TRP A 86 -4.09 11.61 17.94
CA TRP A 86 -4.90 11.83 16.75
C TRP A 86 -4.67 10.75 15.69
N LEU A 87 -3.44 10.27 15.49
CA LEU A 87 -3.14 9.15 14.58
C LEU A 87 -3.65 7.81 15.12
N ILE A 88 -3.64 7.58 16.43
CA ILE A 88 -4.20 6.38 17.05
C ILE A 88 -5.72 6.40 16.96
N VAL A 89 -6.38 7.53 17.26
CA VAL A 89 -7.83 7.69 17.11
C VAL A 89 -8.23 7.62 15.64
N LEU A 90 -7.51 8.32 14.76
CA LEU A 90 -7.73 8.24 13.31
C LEU A 90 -7.45 6.83 12.78
N GLY A 91 -6.46 6.12 13.34
CA GLY A 91 -6.17 4.73 13.03
C GLY A 91 -7.25 3.76 13.53
N LEU A 92 -7.82 4.02 14.71
CA LEU A 92 -8.91 3.23 15.30
C LEU A 92 -10.23 3.45 14.56
N PHE A 93 -10.48 4.66 14.04
CA PHE A 93 -11.61 4.96 13.16
C PHE A 93 -11.34 4.54 11.69
N ALA A 94 -10.10 4.62 11.22
CA ALA A 94 -9.72 4.18 9.88
C ALA A 94 -9.68 2.66 9.80
N SER A 95 -9.31 1.93 10.85
CA SER A 95 -9.27 0.45 10.90
C SER A 95 -10.60 -0.22 10.49
N PRO A 96 -11.77 0.16 11.06
CA PRO A 96 -13.06 -0.38 10.64
C PRO A 96 -13.54 0.18 9.30
N ILE A 97 -12.94 1.24 8.77
CA ILE A 97 -13.22 1.79 7.42
C ILE A 97 -12.34 1.11 6.35
N LEU A 98 -11.12 0.73 6.71
CA LEU A 98 -10.12 0.16 5.81
C LEU A 98 -10.56 -1.22 5.31
N ILE A 99 -11.16 -2.04 6.19
CA ILE A 99 -11.68 -3.37 5.82
C ILE A 99 -12.83 -3.26 4.81
N PRO A 100 -13.92 -2.49 5.05
CA PRO A 100 -14.97 -2.26 4.06
C PRO A 100 -14.45 -1.64 2.76
N VAL A 101 -13.53 -0.67 2.83
CA VAL A 101 -12.96 -0.03 1.63
C VAL A 101 -12.13 -1.03 0.83
N ALA A 102 -11.33 -1.87 1.49
CA ALA A 102 -10.57 -2.92 0.82
C ALA A 102 -11.49 -3.95 0.15
N ILE A 103 -12.53 -4.40 0.85
CA ILE A 103 -13.54 -5.31 0.28
C ILE A 103 -14.25 -4.64 -0.90
N GLY A 104 -14.66 -3.38 -0.77
CA GLY A 104 -15.31 -2.62 -1.83
C GLY A 104 -14.42 -2.49 -3.06
N LEU A 105 -13.12 -2.24 -2.88
CA LEU A 105 -12.15 -2.19 -3.96
C LEU A 105 -12.00 -3.56 -4.66
N VAL A 106 -11.90 -4.65 -3.89
CA VAL A 106 -11.80 -6.00 -4.45
C VAL A 106 -13.08 -6.38 -5.22
N LEU A 107 -14.26 -6.09 -4.67
CA LEU A 107 -15.53 -6.33 -5.35
C LEU A 107 -15.67 -5.47 -6.61
N ALA A 108 -15.22 -4.22 -6.58
CA ALA A 108 -15.21 -3.35 -7.77
C ALA A 108 -14.28 -3.89 -8.86
N LEU A 109 -13.10 -4.41 -8.49
CA LEU A 109 -12.17 -5.04 -9.44
C LEU A 109 -12.76 -6.32 -10.06
N ILE A 110 -13.36 -7.18 -9.23
CA ILE A 110 -14.04 -8.39 -9.70
C ILE A 110 -15.22 -8.04 -10.60
N GLY A 111 -16.04 -7.07 -10.19
CA GLY A 111 -17.17 -6.58 -10.98
C GLY A 111 -16.74 -6.00 -12.32
N ALA A 112 -15.66 -5.22 -12.35
CA ALA A 112 -15.08 -4.70 -13.59
C ALA A 112 -14.59 -5.84 -14.50
N PHE A 113 -13.95 -6.87 -13.93
CA PHE A 113 -13.50 -8.03 -14.69
C PHE A 113 -14.67 -8.86 -15.26
N ILE A 114 -15.69 -9.12 -14.46
CA ILE A 114 -16.91 -9.81 -14.89
C ILE A 114 -17.64 -9.00 -15.97
N GLY A 115 -17.77 -7.68 -15.77
CA GLY A 115 -18.39 -6.78 -16.73
C GLY A 115 -17.64 -6.77 -18.07
N PHE A 116 -16.31 -6.74 -18.03
CA PHE A 116 -15.48 -6.87 -19.22
C PHE A 116 -15.72 -8.19 -19.95
N LEU A 117 -15.76 -9.31 -19.22
CA LEU A 117 -16.04 -10.62 -19.80
C LEU A 117 -17.46 -10.70 -20.39
N ALA A 118 -18.44 -10.10 -19.73
CA ALA A 118 -19.83 -10.04 -20.19
C ALA A 118 -19.98 -9.22 -21.47
N ILE A 119 -19.23 -8.12 -21.62
CA ILE A 119 -19.22 -7.32 -22.86
C ILE A 119 -18.69 -8.17 -24.02
N ILE A 120 -17.57 -8.87 -23.81
CA ILE A 120 -16.98 -9.75 -24.83
C ILE A 120 -17.97 -10.86 -25.20
N PHE A 121 -18.52 -11.55 -24.20
CA PHE A 121 -19.48 -12.63 -24.41
C PHE A 121 -20.74 -12.13 -25.13
N GLY A 122 -21.27 -10.99 -24.75
CA GLY A 122 -22.44 -10.37 -25.38
C GLY A 122 -22.22 -10.04 -26.85
N ILE A 123 -21.03 -9.55 -27.21
CA ILE A 123 -20.67 -9.30 -28.61
C ILE A 123 -20.70 -10.62 -29.41
N TYR A 124 -20.09 -11.69 -28.90
CA TYR A 124 -20.06 -12.98 -29.59
C TYR A 124 -21.46 -13.63 -29.68
N VAL A 125 -22.24 -13.61 -28.62
CA VAL A 125 -23.62 -14.12 -28.61
C VAL A 125 -24.49 -13.31 -29.57
N GLY A 126 -24.32 -11.98 -29.63
CA GLY A 126 -25.04 -11.12 -30.57
C GLY A 126 -24.75 -11.48 -32.02
N ILE A 127 -23.48 -11.77 -32.36
CA ILE A 127 -23.08 -12.21 -33.70
C ILE A 127 -23.74 -13.55 -34.05
N ILE A 128 -23.61 -14.55 -33.17
CA ILE A 128 -24.17 -15.89 -33.37
C ILE A 128 -25.70 -15.81 -33.49
N GLY A 129 -26.35 -15.06 -32.60
CA GLY A 129 -27.79 -14.87 -32.58
C GLY A 129 -28.31 -14.17 -33.83
N THR A 130 -27.59 -13.17 -34.34
CA THR A 130 -27.97 -12.46 -35.57
C THR A 130 -27.80 -13.36 -36.80
N LEU A 131 -26.74 -14.19 -36.85
CA LEU A 131 -26.55 -15.17 -37.92
C LEU A 131 -27.64 -16.25 -37.90
N ALA A 132 -27.95 -16.79 -36.71
CA ALA A 132 -29.01 -17.78 -36.54
C ALA A 132 -30.39 -17.19 -36.87
N GLY A 133 -30.69 -15.99 -36.39
CA GLY A 133 -31.94 -15.27 -36.68
C GLY A 133 -32.09 -14.93 -38.15
N GLY A 134 -31.00 -14.52 -38.82
CA GLY A 134 -30.99 -14.28 -40.26
C GLY A 134 -31.25 -15.54 -41.09
N LEU A 135 -30.67 -16.67 -40.69
CA LEU A 135 -30.95 -17.97 -41.32
C LEU A 135 -32.40 -18.40 -41.09
N PHE A 136 -32.93 -18.19 -39.88
CA PHE A 136 -34.32 -18.49 -39.54
C PHE A 136 -35.30 -17.63 -40.35
N ALA A 137 -34.99 -16.34 -40.52
CA ALA A 137 -35.75 -15.40 -41.34
C ALA A 137 -35.71 -15.81 -42.82
N PHE A 138 -34.59 -16.32 -43.32
CA PHE A 138 -34.46 -16.83 -44.68
C PHE A 138 -35.36 -18.05 -44.94
N VAL A 139 -35.34 -19.03 -44.03
CA VAL A 139 -36.19 -20.24 -44.13
C VAL A 139 -37.68 -19.87 -44.05
N ASN A 140 -38.06 -18.99 -43.11
CA ASN A 140 -39.45 -18.52 -43.00
C ASN A 140 -39.87 -17.71 -44.23
N GLY A 141 -38.97 -16.90 -44.79
CA GLY A 141 -39.24 -16.14 -46.00
C GLY A 141 -39.60 -17.03 -47.19
N ILE A 142 -38.90 -18.17 -47.38
CA ILE A 142 -39.21 -19.14 -48.45
C ILE A 142 -40.60 -19.75 -48.26
N ILE A 143 -40.98 -20.09 -47.02
CA ILE A 143 -42.30 -20.65 -46.71
C ILE A 143 -43.40 -19.62 -46.99
N LEU A 144 -43.17 -18.36 -46.62
CA LEU A 144 -44.12 -17.26 -46.80
C LEU A 144 -44.30 -16.85 -48.27
N LEU A 145 -43.37 -17.15 -49.17
CA LEU A 145 -43.51 -16.88 -50.61
C LEU A 145 -44.75 -17.56 -51.20
N TRP A 146 -45.15 -18.73 -50.70
CA TRP A 146 -46.36 -19.43 -51.14
C TRP A 146 -47.66 -18.74 -50.68
N GLN A 147 -47.60 -17.94 -49.62
CA GLN A 147 -48.76 -17.20 -49.11
C GLN A 147 -48.82 -15.77 -49.66
N SER A 148 -47.66 -15.11 -49.72
CA SER A 148 -47.55 -13.71 -50.12
C SER A 148 -46.14 -13.39 -50.59
N VAL A 149 -46.00 -13.19 -51.90
CA VAL A 149 -44.73 -12.90 -52.56
C VAL A 149 -44.02 -11.66 -51.97
N PRO A 150 -44.69 -10.52 -51.69
CA PRO A 150 -44.01 -9.33 -51.17
C PRO A 150 -43.37 -9.56 -49.79
N THR A 151 -44.09 -10.26 -48.92
CA THR A 151 -43.67 -10.54 -47.54
C THR A 151 -42.53 -11.55 -47.53
N GLY A 152 -42.62 -12.63 -48.33
CA GLY A 152 -41.51 -13.58 -48.46
C GLY A 152 -40.22 -12.91 -48.97
N LEU A 153 -40.32 -12.00 -49.94
CA LEU A 153 -39.17 -11.26 -50.48
C LEU A 153 -38.56 -10.31 -49.43
N LEU A 154 -39.38 -9.67 -48.60
CA LEU A 154 -38.92 -8.82 -47.50
C LEU A 154 -38.19 -9.61 -46.40
N PHE A 155 -38.67 -10.80 -46.03
CA PHE A 155 -38.01 -11.64 -45.03
C PHE A 155 -36.68 -12.23 -45.55
N ILE A 156 -36.63 -12.64 -46.82
CA ILE A 156 -35.40 -13.11 -47.47
C ILE A 156 -34.39 -11.96 -47.57
N GLY A 157 -34.81 -10.80 -48.08
CA GLY A 157 -33.95 -9.62 -48.20
C GLY A 157 -33.49 -9.10 -46.84
N GLY A 158 -34.37 -9.06 -45.84
CA GLY A 158 -34.06 -8.66 -44.48
C GLY A 158 -33.07 -9.58 -43.79
N GLY A 159 -33.24 -10.90 -43.92
CA GLY A 159 -32.29 -11.89 -43.40
C GLY A 159 -30.91 -11.78 -44.07
N LEU A 160 -30.87 -11.58 -45.39
CA LEU A 160 -29.62 -11.41 -46.14
C LEU A 160 -28.91 -10.09 -45.79
N LEU A 161 -29.64 -9.00 -45.62
CA LEU A 161 -29.08 -7.72 -45.18
C LEU A 161 -28.55 -7.80 -43.75
N LEU A 162 -29.28 -8.42 -42.82
CA LEU A 162 -28.84 -8.60 -41.43
C LEU A 162 -27.56 -9.43 -41.34
N THR A 163 -27.52 -10.57 -42.03
CA THR A 163 -26.32 -11.42 -42.07
C THR A 163 -25.15 -10.76 -42.78
N GLY A 164 -25.41 -10.06 -43.90
CA GLY A 164 -24.40 -9.28 -44.63
C GLY A 164 -23.81 -8.16 -43.78
N LEU A 165 -24.64 -7.48 -42.97
CA LEU A 165 -24.19 -6.44 -42.05
C LEU A 165 -23.24 -7.01 -40.99
N VAL A 166 -23.56 -8.17 -40.41
CA VAL A 166 -22.70 -8.84 -39.42
C VAL A 166 -21.33 -9.19 -40.02
N VAL A 167 -21.30 -9.75 -41.24
CA VAL A 167 -20.04 -10.08 -41.92
C VAL A 167 -19.22 -8.82 -42.24
N PHE A 168 -19.88 -7.73 -42.64
CA PHE A 168 -19.22 -6.44 -42.88
C PHE A 168 -18.59 -5.85 -41.62
N PHE A 169 -19.24 -5.99 -40.46
CA PHE A 169 -18.70 -5.53 -39.18
C PHE A 169 -17.74 -6.53 -38.50
N ALA A 170 -17.64 -7.78 -38.97
CA ALA A 170 -16.72 -8.78 -38.43
C ALA A 170 -15.25 -8.31 -38.27
N PRO A 171 -14.61 -7.64 -39.26
CA PRO A 171 -13.25 -7.12 -39.08
C PRO A 171 -13.15 -5.99 -38.04
N ILE A 172 -14.22 -5.21 -37.85
CA ILE A 172 -14.30 -4.21 -36.79
C ILE A 172 -14.38 -4.89 -35.42
N VAL A 173 -15.19 -5.95 -35.29
CA VAL A 173 -15.27 -6.74 -34.06
C VAL A 173 -13.93 -7.37 -33.73
N TRP A 174 -13.23 -7.94 -34.70
CA TRP A 174 -11.92 -8.55 -34.47
C TRP A 174 -10.86 -7.51 -34.04
N ARG A 175 -10.91 -6.31 -34.62
CA ARG A 175 -10.07 -5.19 -34.17
C ARG A 175 -10.44 -4.76 -32.75
N LEU A 176 -11.74 -4.68 -32.45
CA LEU A 176 -12.25 -4.28 -31.14
C LEU A 176 -11.88 -5.27 -30.05
N THR A 177 -11.99 -6.58 -30.28
CA THR A 177 -11.60 -7.61 -29.29
C THR A 177 -10.11 -7.58 -29.02
N ARG A 178 -9.28 -7.41 -30.06
CA ARG A 178 -7.83 -7.22 -29.88
C ARG A 178 -7.51 -5.96 -29.06
N TRP A 179 -8.16 -4.85 -29.38
CA TRP A 179 -8.00 -3.59 -28.65
C TRP A 179 -8.45 -3.70 -27.18
N LEU A 180 -9.58 -4.37 -26.92
CA LEU A 180 -10.06 -4.65 -25.55
C LEU A 180 -9.05 -5.48 -24.76
N PHE A 181 -8.44 -6.50 -25.38
CA PHE A 181 -7.42 -7.33 -24.74
C PHE A 181 -6.14 -6.53 -24.42
N GLU A 182 -5.70 -5.68 -25.35
CA GLU A 182 -4.59 -4.76 -25.12
C GLU A 182 -4.88 -3.79 -23.97
N MET A 183 -6.09 -3.24 -23.90
CA MET A 183 -6.55 -2.42 -22.78
C MET A 183 -6.49 -3.19 -21.44
N LEU A 184 -6.96 -4.43 -21.40
CA LEU A 184 -6.88 -5.28 -20.20
C LEU A 184 -5.44 -5.50 -19.77
N VAL A 185 -4.55 -5.86 -20.70
CA VAL A 185 -3.12 -6.09 -20.39
C VAL A 185 -2.46 -4.81 -19.89
N GLN A 186 -2.75 -3.66 -20.51
CA GLN A 186 -2.24 -2.37 -20.04
C GLN A 186 -2.77 -2.01 -18.65
N PHE A 187 -4.05 -2.26 -18.39
CA PHE A 187 -4.67 -2.01 -17.09
C PHE A 187 -4.08 -2.90 -15.98
N VAL A 188 -3.88 -4.19 -16.27
CA VAL A 188 -3.19 -5.13 -15.36
C VAL A 188 -1.75 -4.70 -15.11
N LYS A 189 -0.99 -4.33 -16.16
CA LYS A 189 0.37 -3.82 -16.01
C LYS A 189 0.41 -2.52 -15.19
N TRP A 190 -0.55 -1.62 -15.40
CA TRP A 190 -0.65 -0.36 -14.68
C TRP A 190 -0.97 -0.56 -13.20
N ILE A 191 -1.90 -1.46 -12.87
CA ILE A 191 -2.19 -1.89 -11.49
C ILE A 191 -0.96 -2.55 -10.88
N GLY A 192 -0.35 -3.51 -11.58
CA GLY A 192 0.84 -4.19 -11.10
C GLY A 192 1.98 -3.22 -10.80
N HIS A 193 2.22 -2.25 -11.68
CA HIS A 193 3.24 -1.23 -11.44
C HIS A 193 2.88 -0.30 -10.28
N ARG A 194 1.60 0.05 -10.11
CA ARG A 194 1.16 0.94 -9.04
C ARG A 194 1.16 0.30 -7.65
N TYR A 195 0.99 -1.02 -7.57
CA TYR A 195 0.97 -1.76 -6.31
C TYR A 195 2.25 -2.55 -5.99
N LEU A 196 3.04 -2.99 -6.98
CA LEU A 196 4.33 -3.69 -6.79
C LEU A 196 5.57 -2.81 -7.06
N GLY A 197 5.40 -1.58 -7.56
CA GLY A 197 6.51 -0.70 -7.97
C GLY A 197 7.13 0.16 -6.87
N LYS A 198 7.33 -0.37 -5.66
CA LYS A 198 8.26 0.19 -4.66
C LYS A 198 8.77 -0.95 -3.78
N ASN A 199 9.79 -1.67 -4.25
CA ASN A 199 10.89 -2.20 -3.43
C ASN A 199 11.93 -2.92 -4.31
N HIS A 200 13.17 -2.40 -4.23
CA HIS A 200 14.47 -3.02 -4.48
C HIS A 200 14.83 -3.53 -5.89
N VAL A 201 15.65 -2.74 -6.60
CA VAL A 201 17.00 -3.19 -7.07
C VAL A 201 17.97 -2.00 -6.96
N LYS A 202 18.42 -1.71 -5.73
CA LYS A 202 19.75 -1.17 -5.47
C LYS A 202 20.42 -2.23 -4.63
N GLU A 203 21.23 -3.07 -5.26
CA GLU A 203 22.40 -3.77 -4.71
C GLU A 203 22.76 -4.93 -5.64
N ALA A 204 23.74 -4.67 -6.49
CA ALA A 204 24.75 -5.63 -6.90
C ALA A 204 25.89 -4.77 -7.47
N GLN A 205 26.65 -4.18 -6.54
CA GLN A 205 28.04 -3.82 -6.78
C GLN A 205 28.88 -5.09 -6.75
#